data_AF-A0A285Q006-F1
#
_entry.id   AF-A0A285Q006-F1
#
_cell.length_a   1.000
_cell.length_b   1.000
_cell.length_c   1.000
_cell.angle_alpha   90.00
_cell.angle_beta   90.00
_cell.angle_gamma   90.00
#
_symmetry.space_group_name_H-M   'P 1'
#
loop_
_entity.id
_entity.type
_entity.pdbx_description
1 polymer ?
#
loop_
_entity_poly.entity_id
_entity_poly.type
_entity_poly.pdbx_seq_one_letter_code
_entity_poly.pdbx_strand_id
1 'polypeptide(L)' 'MEGYENGYDDIVELRELDVFRYKTAQEWDGEYQTIKALPGFRDKETFPAAVIQGRRGNLR' A
#
# COMPACT_ATOMS: atom_id res chain seq x y z
N MET A 1 -20.57 -21.11 9.67
CA MET A 1 -19.25 -20.48 9.41
C MET A 1 -19.49 -19.00 9.66
N GLU A 2 -19.28 -18.56 10.90
CA GLU A 2 -19.43 -17.16 11.32
C GLU A 2 -18.03 -16.60 11.55
N GLY A 3 -17.73 -15.37 11.12
CA GLY A 3 -16.56 -14.69 11.67
C GLY A 3 -15.77 -13.69 10.82
N TYR A 4 -16.21 -13.29 9.63
CA TYR A 4 -15.54 -12.20 8.89
C TYR A 4 -16.30 -10.87 8.89
N GLU A 5 -17.50 -10.82 9.50
CA GLU A 5 -18.39 -9.66 9.52
C GLU A 5 -18.15 -8.70 10.71
N ASN A 6 -16.98 -8.72 11.35
CA ASN A 6 -16.76 -7.86 12.51
C ASN A 6 -16.41 -6.40 12.14
N GLY A 7 -16.34 -6.04 10.84
CA GLY A 7 -16.01 -4.68 10.40
C GLY A 7 -14.61 -4.19 10.82
N TYR A 8 -13.75 -5.09 11.30
CA TYR A 8 -12.36 -4.79 11.69
C TYR A 8 -11.44 -4.65 10.49
N ASP A 9 -11.75 -5.32 9.38
CA ASP A 9 -11.01 -5.28 8.11
C ASP A 9 -11.82 -4.55 7.04
N ASP A 10 -12.44 -3.42 7.41
CA ASP A 10 -13.20 -2.64 6.42
C ASP A 10 -12.23 -1.87 5.51
N ILE A 11 -12.44 -1.98 4.20
CA ILE A 11 -11.70 -1.23 3.20
C ILE A 11 -12.27 0.19 3.20
N VAL A 12 -11.49 1.12 3.71
CA VAL A 12 -11.88 2.54 3.80
C VAL A 12 -11.76 3.22 2.45
N GLU A 13 -10.69 2.90 1.71
CA GLU A 13 -10.41 3.53 0.42
C GLU A 13 -9.68 2.55 -0.49
N LEU A 14 -10.08 2.54 -1.76
CA LEU A 14 -9.34 1.92 -2.84
C LEU A 14 -8.94 3.02 -3.83
N ARG A 15 -7.65 3.17 -4.09
CA ARG A 15 -7.14 4.17 -5.05
C ARG A 15 -6.00 3.61 -5.88
N GLU A 16 -5.90 4.07 -7.12
CA GLU A 16 -4.75 3.79 -7.97
C GLU A 16 -3.62 4.77 -7.65
N LEU A 17 -2.40 4.25 -7.50
CA LEU A 17 -1.19 5.04 -7.29
C LEU A 17 -0.04 4.51 -8.14
N ASP A 18 0.69 5.44 -8.75
CA ASP A 18 1.98 5.14 -9.38
C ASP A 18 3.04 4.92 -8.30
N VAL A 19 3.59 3.71 -8.28
CA VAL A 19 4.60 3.30 -7.32
C VAL A 19 5.85 2.77 -8.01
N PHE A 20 6.96 2.79 -7.29
CA PHE A 20 8.17 2.09 -7.69
C PHE A 20 8.67 1.22 -6.53
N ARG A 21 9.41 0.17 -6.87
CA ARG A 21 10.04 -0.70 -5.89
C ARG A 21 11.28 -0.01 -5.29
N TYR A 22 11.34 0.06 -3.96
CA TYR A 22 12.54 0.58 -3.30
C TYR A 22 13.73 -0.37 -3.54
N LYS A 23 14.87 0.19 -3.96
CA LYS A 23 15.99 -0.61 -4.53
C LYS A 23 16.66 -1.53 -3.50
N THR A 24 16.52 -1.22 -2.22
CA THR A 24 17.12 -1.98 -1.11
C THR A 24 16.17 -3.03 -0.52
N ALA A 25 14.91 -3.07 -0.95
CA ALA A 25 13.95 -4.07 -0.52
C ALA A 25 14.31 -5.44 -1.13
N GLN A 26 14.35 -6.48 -0.30
CA GLN A 26 14.52 -7.86 -0.78
C GLN A 26 13.35 -8.25 -1.72
N GLU A 27 13.53 -9.31 -2.53
CA GLU A 27 12.52 -9.75 -3.49
C GLU A 27 11.15 -10.04 -2.83
N TRP A 28 11.17 -10.45 -1.57
CA TRP A 28 10.00 -10.77 -0.76
C TRP A 28 9.54 -9.63 0.17
N ASP A 29 10.29 -8.55 0.30
CA ASP A 29 10.03 -7.46 1.26
C ASP A 29 8.87 -6.56 0.81
N GLY A 30 8.57 -6.53 -0.50
CA GLY A 30 7.40 -5.86 -1.06
C GLY A 30 7.29 -4.36 -0.74
N GLU A 31 8.39 -3.67 -0.44
CA GLU A 31 8.34 -2.24 -0.13
C GLU A 31 8.21 -1.40 -1.42
N TYR A 32 7.08 -0.70 -1.53
CA TYR A 32 6.75 0.21 -2.62
C TYR A 32 6.62 1.64 -2.10
N GLN A 33 7.12 2.59 -2.87
CA GLN A 33 7.04 4.01 -2.52
C GLN A 33 6.40 4.83 -3.65
N THR A 34 5.74 5.93 -3.27
CA THR A 34 5.13 6.88 -4.23
C THR A 34 6.12 7.98 -4.58
N ILE A 35 6.04 8.50 -5.81
CA ILE A 35 6.92 9.58 -6.29
C ILE A 35 6.79 10.85 -5.42
N LYS A 36 5.59 11.11 -4.86
CA LYS A 36 5.34 12.28 -4.00
C LYS A 36 6.14 12.25 -2.70
N ALA A 37 6.56 11.07 -2.22
CA ALA A 37 7.27 10.93 -0.95
C ALA A 37 8.76 11.31 -1.03
N LEU A 38 9.34 11.40 -2.24
CA LEU A 38 10.80 11.58 -2.42
C LEU A 38 11.11 12.62 -3.50
N PRO A 39 11.42 13.88 -3.12
CA PRO A 39 11.94 14.86 -4.07
C PRO A 39 13.34 14.41 -4.55
N GLY A 40 13.40 13.94 -5.81
CA GLY A 40 14.65 13.46 -6.44
C GLY A 40 14.51 12.13 -7.19
N PHE A 41 13.41 11.40 -7.01
CA PHE A 41 13.16 10.11 -7.67
C PHE A 41 12.31 10.25 -8.94
N ARG A 42 12.66 11.20 -9.83
CA ARG A 42 11.94 11.41 -11.10
C ARG A 42 12.28 10.39 -12.19
N ASP A 43 13.45 9.74 -12.10
CA ASP A 43 13.96 8.87 -13.17
C ASP A 43 13.72 7.38 -12.93
N LYS A 44 12.89 7.02 -11.94
CA LYS A 44 12.52 5.62 -11.71
C LYS A 44 11.28 5.25 -12.52
N GLU A 45 11.38 4.12 -13.21
CA GLU A 45 10.23 3.48 -13.83
C GLU A 45 9.18 3.15 -12.76
N THR A 46 7.98 3.67 -12.95
CA THR A 46 6.83 3.45 -12.07
C THR A 46 5.81 2.59 -12.77
N PHE A 47 5.00 1.90 -11.98
CA PHE A 47 3.87 1.12 -12.46
C PHE A 47 2.63 1.42 -11.60
N PRO A 48 1.43 1.31 -12.20
CA PRO A 48 0.19 1.53 -11.47
C PRO A 48 -0.06 0.39 -10.48
N ALA A 49 -0.45 0.75 -9.26
CA ALA A 49 -0.83 -0.20 -8.21
C ALA A 49 -2.15 0.22 -7.55
N ALA A 50 -2.99 -0.77 -7.24
CA ALA A 50 -4.18 -0.57 -6.42
C ALA A 50 -3.79 -0.57 -4.94
N VAL A 51 -3.99 0.56 -4.26
CA VAL A 51 -3.74 0.72 -2.83
C VAL A 51 -5.04 0.58 -2.07
N ILE A 52 -5.08 -0.42 -1.21
CA ILE A 52 -6.19 -0.69 -0.29
C ILE A 52 -5.82 -0.07 1.06
N GLN A 53 -6.56 0.96 1.46
CA GLN A 53 -6.43 1.53 2.80
C GLN A 53 -7.51 0.94 3.70
N GLY A 54 -7.10 0.11 4.66
CA GLY A 54 -8.00 -0.43 5.67
C GLY A 54 -8.05 0.43 6.94
N ARG A 55 -9.08 0.24 7.77
CA ARG A 55 -9.15 0.80 9.12
C ARG A 55 -8.64 -0.23 10.11
N ARG A 56 -7.56 0.05 10.84
CA ARG A 56 -7.20 -0.81 11.99
C ARG A 56 -8.15 -0.51 13.14
N GLY A 57 -9.03 -1.45 13.49
CA GLY A 57 -9.85 -1.37 14.70
C GLY A 57 -8.99 -1.22 15.97
N ASN A 58 -9.57 -0.69 17.05
CA ASN A 58 -8.88 -0.66 18.35
C ASN A 58 -8.68 -2.09 18.85
N LEU A 59 -7.43 -2.50 19.05
CA LEU A 59 -7.09 -3.73 19.75
C LEU A 59 -7.58 -3.55 21.19
N ARG A 60 -8.68 -4.23 21.56
CA ARG A 60 -9.27 -4.13 22.90
C ARG A 60 -8.68 -5.16 23.84
#